data_AF-A0A7J4B445-F1
#
_entry.id   AF-A0A7J4B445-F1
#
_cell.length_a   1.000
_cell.length_b   1.000
_cell.length_c   1.000
_cell.angle_alpha   90.00
_cell.angle_beta   90.00
_cell.angle_gamma   90.00
#
_symmetry.space_group_name_H-M   'P 1'
#
loop_
_entity.id
_entity.type
_entity.pdbx_description
1 polymer ?
#
loop_
_entity_poly.entity_id
_entity_poly.type
_entity_poly.pdbx_seq_one_letter_code
_entity_poly.pdbx_strand_id
1 'polypeptide(L)'
;MSGMSGRWNGVSIVLVILLAGVLLFLSGCTSGTGNIPANNSAVSQNNQSGLANPASVKCIQDGGNLTILRDDLGEYGVCTFSNGAKCEEWAYFRGECSPDKPNYCAEDKDCACGVHISTGECFVGSKGFVNVDKQCPDYCTGIAGNFETQCVSHQCKLVKKNNTEDAGFCGTSTNGPCSDDSGCIIGGCSGQVCQSKSEPPVVTTCEYKSCYDKIGYGVSCRCVDNECRWVMKQGPGE
;
A
#
# COMPACT_ATOMS: atom_id res chain seq x y z
N MET A 1 4.62 -47.97 49.99
CA MET A 1 4.78 -46.66 50.66
C MET A 1 6.23 -46.53 51.08
N SER A 2 6.86 -45.36 50.84
CA SER A 2 8.11 -44.86 51.47
C SER A 2 9.31 -45.83 51.53
N GLY A 3 10.44 -45.64 50.83
CA GLY A 3 11.41 -44.55 51.03
C GLY A 3 12.76 -45.17 51.48
N MET A 4 13.95 -44.58 51.32
CA MET A 4 14.37 -43.28 50.76
C MET A 4 15.76 -43.39 50.07
N SER A 5 16.25 -42.27 49.54
CA SER A 5 17.42 -42.02 48.69
C SER A 5 18.75 -41.78 49.42
N GLY A 6 19.89 -42.03 48.74
CA GLY A 6 21.26 -41.71 49.22
C GLY A 6 22.09 -40.93 48.18
N ARG A 7 22.62 -39.76 48.57
CA ARG A 7 23.43 -38.86 47.69
C ARG A 7 24.84 -39.41 47.46
N TRP A 8 25.38 -39.22 46.24
CA TRP A 8 26.82 -39.33 45.94
C TRP A 8 27.31 -38.14 45.09
N ASN A 9 28.34 -37.46 45.60
CA ASN A 9 29.44 -36.74 44.92
C ASN A 9 29.12 -35.81 43.73
N GLY A 10 29.00 -34.51 43.99
CA GLY A 10 28.90 -33.46 42.94
C GLY A 10 29.69 -32.16 43.18
N VAL A 11 30.46 -32.03 44.27
CA VAL A 11 30.99 -30.72 44.71
C VAL A 11 32.49 -30.51 44.42
N SER A 12 33.29 -31.57 44.28
CA SER A 12 34.77 -31.44 44.25
C SER A 12 35.43 -31.35 42.87
N ILE A 13 34.68 -31.43 41.75
CA ILE A 13 35.25 -31.48 40.39
C ILE A 13 35.16 -30.13 39.66
N VAL A 14 34.12 -29.33 39.92
CA VAL A 14 33.84 -28.08 39.18
C VAL A 14 34.91 -27.00 39.40
N LEU A 15 35.59 -27.00 40.56
CA LEU A 15 36.56 -25.96 40.90
C LEU A 15 37.94 -26.11 40.22
N VAL A 16 38.29 -27.30 39.72
CA VAL A 16 39.63 -27.57 39.17
C VAL A 16 39.75 -27.15 37.69
N ILE A 17 38.64 -27.19 36.95
CA ILE A 17 38.63 -26.90 35.50
C ILE A 17 38.77 -25.40 35.21
N LEU A 18 38.34 -24.53 36.13
CA LEU A 18 38.34 -23.06 35.95
C LEU A 18 39.72 -22.39 36.10
N LEU A 19 40.76 -23.09 36.56
CA LEU A 19 42.11 -22.52 36.76
C LEU A 19 43.15 -22.94 35.69
N ALA A 20 42.83 -23.87 34.79
CA ALA A 20 43.76 -24.37 33.77
C ALA A 20 43.59 -23.73 32.37
N GLY A 21 42.54 -22.94 32.15
CA GLY A 21 42.14 -22.43 30.83
C GLY A 21 42.69 -21.06 30.41
N VAL A 22 43.67 -20.49 31.13
CA VAL A 22 44.05 -19.05 30.99
C VAL A 22 45.51 -18.83 30.54
N LEU A 23 46.27 -19.88 30.19
CA LEU A 23 47.73 -19.79 30.02
C LEU A 23 48.34 -20.29 28.68
N LEU A 24 47.54 -20.45 27.63
CA LEU A 24 48.00 -20.76 26.25
C LEU A 24 47.04 -20.07 25.26
N PHE A 25 47.44 -19.21 24.30
CA PHE A 25 48.75 -18.94 23.70
C PHE A 25 48.97 -17.44 23.45
N LEU A 26 50.09 -16.86 23.91
CA LEU A 26 50.65 -15.64 23.30
C LEU A 26 51.63 -16.05 22.19
N SER A 27 51.29 -15.79 20.94
CA SER A 27 52.19 -15.94 19.79
C SER A 27 52.47 -14.56 19.18
N GLY A 28 53.63 -13.99 19.49
CA GLY A 28 54.08 -12.73 18.91
C GLY A 28 54.61 -12.91 17.48
N CYS A 29 54.35 -11.93 16.62
CA CYS A 29 54.97 -11.86 15.30
C CYS A 29 56.25 -11.01 15.34
N THR A 30 57.34 -11.56 14.82
CA THR A 30 58.64 -10.89 14.68
C THR A 30 58.66 -9.97 13.45
N SER A 31 59.32 -8.81 13.55
CA SER A 31 59.52 -7.90 12.42
C SER A 31 60.70 -8.36 11.55
N GLY A 32 60.42 -9.22 10.56
CA GLY A 32 61.40 -9.59 9.54
C GLY A 32 61.52 -8.52 8.45
N THR A 33 62.65 -7.81 8.41
CA THR A 33 63.00 -6.93 7.29
C THR A 33 63.45 -7.75 6.07
N GLY A 34 62.51 -8.08 5.18
CA GLY A 34 62.78 -8.75 3.90
C GLY A 34 62.57 -7.81 2.72
N ASN A 35 63.64 -7.48 1.98
CA ASN A 35 63.54 -6.76 0.71
C ASN A 35 63.04 -7.71 -0.39
N ILE A 36 61.86 -7.43 -0.96
CA ILE A 36 61.33 -8.08 -2.17
C ILE A 36 60.83 -6.97 -3.12
N PRO A 37 61.10 -7.03 -4.44
CA PRO A 37 60.90 -5.90 -5.34
C PRO A 37 59.43 -5.67 -5.72
N ALA A 38 59.15 -4.45 -6.21
CA ALA A 38 57.82 -3.98 -6.53
C ALA A 38 57.12 -4.76 -7.67
N ASN A 39 55.84 -5.10 -7.47
CA ASN A 39 54.89 -5.25 -8.57
C ASN A 39 53.43 -5.03 -8.11
N ASN A 40 52.76 -4.09 -8.76
CA ASN A 40 51.32 -3.85 -8.97
C ASN A 40 50.23 -4.17 -7.91
N SER A 41 49.23 -3.29 -7.95
CA SER A 41 47.82 -3.47 -7.52
C SER A 41 47.45 -2.96 -6.12
N ALA A 42 47.43 -1.63 -5.98
CA ALA A 42 46.62 -0.95 -4.96
C ALA A 42 45.12 -1.02 -5.34
N VAL A 43 44.51 -2.21 -5.26
CA VAL A 43 43.04 -2.32 -5.23
C VAL A 43 42.60 -1.89 -3.83
N SER A 44 42.19 -0.63 -3.72
CA SER A 44 41.49 -0.13 -2.54
C SER A 44 40.18 -0.91 -2.38
N GLN A 45 40.18 -1.88 -1.46
CA GLN A 45 38.99 -2.63 -1.07
C GLN A 45 38.04 -1.69 -0.32
N ASN A 46 37.24 -0.94 -1.08
CA ASN A 46 36.21 -0.07 -0.55
C ASN A 46 35.04 -0.93 -0.03
N ASN A 47 35.20 -1.43 1.20
CA ASN A 47 34.15 -2.12 1.96
C ASN A 47 33.06 -1.13 2.38
N GLN A 48 32.31 -0.65 1.38
CA GLN A 48 30.99 -0.03 1.54
C GLN A 48 29.93 -1.09 1.25
N SER A 49 30.03 -2.24 1.93
CA SER A 49 28.96 -3.24 1.99
C SER A 49 27.84 -2.70 2.89
N GLY A 50 27.06 -1.77 2.36
CA GLY A 50 25.72 -1.54 2.86
C GLY A 50 24.97 -2.87 2.90
N LEU A 51 24.14 -3.08 3.93
CA LEU A 51 23.30 -4.28 4.04
C LEU A 51 22.52 -4.45 2.73
N ALA A 52 22.75 -5.57 2.04
CA ALA A 52 22.10 -5.83 0.77
C ALA A 52 20.58 -5.85 0.95
N ASN A 53 19.87 -5.15 0.06
CA ASN A 53 18.42 -5.05 0.10
C ASN A 53 17.78 -6.46 0.04
N PRO A 54 17.00 -6.88 1.06
CA PRO A 54 16.42 -8.22 1.09
C PRO A 54 15.51 -8.54 -0.10
N ALA A 55 14.79 -7.55 -0.63
CA ALA A 55 13.93 -7.73 -1.81
C ALA A 55 14.75 -7.99 -3.08
N SER A 56 15.79 -7.19 -3.29
CA SER A 56 16.78 -7.37 -4.36
C SER A 56 17.45 -8.75 -4.31
N VAL A 57 17.90 -9.17 -3.11
CA VAL A 57 18.53 -10.47 -2.89
C VAL A 57 17.56 -11.62 -3.18
N LYS A 58 16.31 -11.51 -2.73
CA LYS A 58 15.27 -12.51 -2.96
C LYS A 58 14.95 -12.70 -4.44
N CYS A 59 14.83 -11.60 -5.20
CA CYS A 59 14.65 -11.64 -6.66
C CYS A 59 15.74 -12.48 -7.35
N ILE A 60 17.01 -12.18 -7.04
CA ILE A 60 18.17 -12.83 -7.68
C ILE A 60 18.29 -14.31 -7.23
N GLN A 61 18.05 -14.61 -5.96
CA GLN A 61 18.10 -15.98 -5.42
C GLN A 61 17.04 -16.90 -6.05
N ASP A 62 15.86 -16.36 -6.34
CA ASP A 62 14.77 -17.10 -6.99
C ASP A 62 14.91 -17.15 -8.53
N GLY A 63 16.05 -16.72 -9.08
CA GLY A 63 16.38 -16.79 -10.50
C GLY A 63 15.80 -15.65 -11.36
N GLY A 64 15.30 -14.59 -10.72
CA GLY A 64 14.88 -13.36 -11.40
C GLY A 64 16.07 -12.45 -11.74
N ASN A 65 15.93 -11.66 -12.81
CA ASN A 65 16.85 -10.60 -13.17
C ASN A 65 16.38 -9.27 -12.56
N LEU A 66 17.18 -8.70 -11.65
CA LEU A 66 16.88 -7.43 -10.99
C LEU A 66 17.38 -6.24 -11.84
N THR A 67 16.48 -5.30 -12.12
CA THR A 67 16.81 -3.97 -12.67
C THR A 67 16.46 -2.91 -11.65
N ILE A 68 17.38 -1.98 -11.33
CA ILE A 68 17.05 -0.78 -10.54
C ILE A 68 16.60 0.32 -11.50
N LEU A 69 15.42 0.88 -11.26
CA LEU A 69 14.82 1.99 -12.00
C LEU A 69 14.67 3.22 -11.08
N ARG A 70 14.30 4.35 -11.66
CA ARG A 70 14.08 5.61 -10.94
C ARG A 70 12.78 6.29 -11.40
N ASP A 71 12.06 6.87 -10.45
CA ASP A 71 10.92 7.77 -10.67
C ASP A 71 11.04 9.02 -9.78
N ASP A 72 9.94 9.79 -9.66
CA ASP A 72 9.88 10.99 -8.82
C ASP A 72 9.90 10.70 -7.30
N LEU A 73 9.65 9.45 -6.89
CA LEU A 73 9.64 9.01 -5.49
C LEU A 73 11.00 8.45 -5.05
N GLY A 74 11.80 7.91 -5.97
CA GLY A 74 13.16 7.49 -5.71
C GLY A 74 13.68 6.41 -6.67
N GLU A 75 14.55 5.56 -6.15
CA GLU A 75 15.00 4.34 -6.84
C GLU A 75 14.19 3.14 -6.35
N TYR A 76 13.82 2.25 -7.26
CA TYR A 76 13.06 1.03 -6.96
C TYR A 76 13.56 -0.15 -7.80
N GLY A 77 13.48 -1.37 -7.25
CA GLY A 77 13.85 -2.58 -7.96
C GLY A 77 12.68 -3.21 -8.73
N VAL A 78 12.96 -3.74 -9.92
CA VAL A 78 12.03 -4.55 -10.72
C VAL A 78 12.67 -5.90 -10.99
N CYS A 79 12.00 -6.95 -10.52
CA CYS A 79 12.36 -8.33 -10.80
C CYS A 79 11.71 -8.78 -12.11
N THR A 80 12.49 -9.29 -13.06
CA THR A 80 12.01 -9.86 -14.33
C THR A 80 12.31 -11.35 -14.40
N PHE A 81 11.32 -12.16 -14.71
CA PHE A 81 11.42 -13.63 -14.76
C PHE A 81 11.49 -14.16 -16.20
N SER A 82 11.88 -15.43 -16.35
CA SER A 82 12.11 -16.08 -17.65
C SER A 82 10.88 -16.19 -18.56
N ASN A 83 9.66 -16.20 -17.98
CA ASN A 83 8.39 -16.14 -18.69
C ASN A 83 7.97 -14.72 -19.10
N GLY A 84 8.82 -13.71 -18.85
CA GLY A 84 8.52 -12.30 -19.10
C GLY A 84 7.69 -11.62 -18.02
N ALA A 85 7.29 -12.33 -16.96
CA ALA A 85 6.63 -11.74 -15.80
C ALA A 85 7.53 -10.71 -15.13
N LYS A 86 6.92 -9.64 -14.60
CA LYS A 86 7.61 -8.59 -13.86
C LYS A 86 6.90 -8.31 -12.55
N CYS A 87 7.69 -8.00 -11.54
CA CYS A 87 7.23 -7.56 -10.22
C CYS A 87 8.11 -6.41 -9.74
N GLU A 88 7.53 -5.42 -9.08
CA GLU A 88 8.29 -4.55 -8.17
C GLU A 88 8.88 -5.44 -7.06
N GLU A 89 10.14 -5.20 -6.67
CA GLU A 89 10.90 -6.14 -5.84
C GLU A 89 10.28 -6.37 -4.46
N TRP A 90 9.70 -5.35 -3.84
CA TRP A 90 9.06 -5.45 -2.53
C TRP A 90 7.68 -6.10 -2.61
N ALA A 91 6.92 -5.84 -3.68
CA ALA A 91 5.69 -6.58 -3.98
C ALA A 91 5.97 -8.08 -4.17
N TYR A 92 7.06 -8.44 -4.85
CA TYR A 92 7.52 -9.84 -4.95
C TYR A 92 7.91 -10.40 -3.59
N PHE A 93 8.74 -9.68 -2.83
CA PHE A 93 9.22 -10.10 -1.51
C PHE A 93 8.08 -10.36 -0.51
N ARG A 94 6.98 -9.59 -0.59
CA ARG A 94 5.78 -9.78 0.24
C ARG A 94 4.77 -10.79 -0.33
N GLY A 95 4.98 -11.32 -1.54
CA GLY A 95 4.03 -12.22 -2.21
C GLY A 95 2.78 -11.53 -2.77
N GLU A 96 2.80 -10.20 -2.90
CA GLU A 96 1.75 -9.40 -3.57
C GLU A 96 1.84 -9.50 -5.10
N CYS A 97 2.99 -9.94 -5.62
CA CYS A 97 3.25 -10.22 -7.02
C CYS A 97 4.02 -11.54 -7.14
N SER A 98 3.83 -12.29 -8.22
CA SER A 98 4.61 -13.51 -8.51
C SER A 98 4.80 -13.73 -10.02
N PRO A 99 5.71 -14.64 -10.45
CA PRO A 99 5.84 -15.02 -11.86
C PRO A 99 4.55 -15.57 -12.48
N ASP A 100 3.68 -16.17 -11.66
CA ASP A 100 2.40 -16.74 -12.06
C ASP A 100 1.23 -15.75 -11.96
N LYS A 101 1.36 -14.67 -11.17
CA LYS A 101 0.37 -13.59 -11.04
C LYS A 101 1.08 -12.23 -11.02
N PRO A 102 1.71 -11.81 -12.14
CA PRO A 102 2.45 -10.57 -12.19
C PRO A 102 1.51 -9.37 -12.31
N ASN A 103 1.78 -8.34 -11.52
CA ASN A 103 1.02 -7.09 -11.51
C ASN A 103 1.87 -5.85 -11.79
N TYR A 104 3.12 -5.99 -12.22
CA TYR A 104 3.95 -4.81 -12.55
C TYR A 104 3.40 -4.00 -13.72
N CYS A 105 3.57 -2.68 -13.64
CA CYS A 105 3.26 -1.70 -14.68
C CYS A 105 4.22 -0.50 -14.57
N ALA A 106 4.43 0.23 -15.67
CA ALA A 106 5.00 1.56 -15.65
C ALA A 106 3.91 2.65 -15.82
N GLU A 107 2.79 2.30 -16.43
CA GLU A 107 1.66 3.20 -16.72
C GLU A 107 0.34 2.40 -16.85
N ASP A 108 -0.81 3.06 -16.75
CA ASP A 108 -2.13 2.41 -16.70
C ASP A 108 -2.40 1.44 -17.86
N LYS A 109 -1.88 1.71 -19.06
CA LYS A 109 -2.10 0.87 -20.25
C LYS A 109 -1.38 -0.48 -20.20
N ASP A 110 -0.41 -0.64 -19.30
CA ASP A 110 0.26 -1.92 -19.01
C ASP A 110 -0.61 -2.84 -18.16
N CYS A 111 -1.65 -2.29 -17.52
CA CYS A 111 -2.57 -3.02 -16.70
C CYS A 111 -3.79 -3.51 -17.48
N ALA A 112 -4.36 -4.61 -16.99
CA ALA A 112 -5.65 -5.10 -17.43
C ALA A 112 -6.37 -5.79 -16.27
N CYS A 113 -7.68 -5.91 -16.40
CA CYS A 113 -8.50 -6.75 -15.55
C CYS A 113 -9.42 -7.63 -16.41
N GLY A 114 -9.57 -8.89 -16.02
CA GLY A 114 -10.27 -9.92 -16.78
C GLY A 114 -10.01 -11.28 -16.16
N VAL A 115 -9.81 -12.30 -16.99
CA VAL A 115 -9.45 -13.65 -16.53
C VAL A 115 -7.95 -13.92 -16.71
N HIS A 116 -7.28 -14.42 -15.69
CA HIS A 116 -5.88 -14.84 -15.77
C HIS A 116 -5.72 -15.98 -16.78
N ILE A 117 -4.76 -15.85 -17.70
CA ILE A 117 -4.64 -16.71 -18.89
C ILE A 117 -4.44 -18.19 -18.54
N SER A 118 -3.65 -18.51 -17.52
CA SER A 118 -3.35 -19.91 -17.15
C SER A 118 -4.26 -20.50 -16.09
N THR A 119 -4.70 -19.74 -15.08
CA THR A 119 -5.52 -20.28 -13.97
C THR A 119 -7.02 -20.19 -14.21
N GLY A 120 -7.48 -19.32 -15.12
CA GLY A 120 -8.92 -19.13 -15.37
C GLY A 120 -9.66 -18.33 -14.30
N GLU A 121 -8.96 -17.82 -13.28
CA GLU A 121 -9.51 -16.99 -12.21
C GLU A 121 -9.63 -15.51 -12.63
N CYS A 122 -10.55 -14.74 -12.03
CA CYS A 122 -10.57 -13.29 -12.22
C CYS A 122 -9.31 -12.64 -11.62
N PHE A 123 -8.70 -11.72 -12.36
CA PHE A 123 -7.38 -11.17 -12.04
C PHE A 123 -7.19 -9.76 -12.59
N VAL A 124 -6.56 -8.91 -11.76
CA VAL A 124 -6.02 -7.60 -12.14
C VAL A 124 -4.50 -7.69 -12.12
N GLY A 125 -3.83 -7.29 -13.19
CA GLY A 125 -2.39 -7.47 -13.31
C GLY A 125 -1.81 -6.99 -14.63
N SER A 126 -0.58 -7.40 -14.91
CA SER A 126 0.13 -7.06 -16.15
C SER A 126 -0.63 -7.63 -17.36
N LYS A 127 -0.91 -6.78 -18.34
CA LYS A 127 -1.79 -7.06 -19.49
C LYS A 127 -1.45 -8.31 -20.29
N GLY A 128 -0.17 -8.69 -20.36
CA GLY A 128 0.28 -9.93 -21.03
C GLY A 128 -0.19 -11.23 -20.35
N PHE A 129 -0.73 -11.15 -19.13
CA PHE A 129 -1.19 -12.30 -18.33
C PHE A 129 -2.72 -12.33 -18.17
N VAL A 130 -3.43 -11.34 -18.72
CA VAL A 130 -4.88 -11.17 -18.58
C VAL A 130 -5.57 -11.36 -19.93
N ASN A 131 -6.52 -12.29 -19.98
CA ASN A 131 -7.49 -12.38 -21.07
C ASN A 131 -8.60 -11.35 -20.81
N VAL A 132 -8.61 -10.28 -21.61
CA VAL A 132 -9.58 -9.18 -21.52
C VAL A 132 -10.92 -9.48 -22.22
N ASP A 133 -10.96 -10.46 -23.13
CA ASP A 133 -12.19 -10.87 -23.81
C ASP A 133 -13.12 -11.68 -22.88
N LYS A 134 -12.53 -12.36 -21.88
CA LYS A 134 -13.26 -13.03 -20.80
C LYS A 134 -13.60 -12.05 -19.69
N GLN A 135 -14.88 -11.74 -19.59
CA GLN A 135 -15.41 -10.73 -18.68
C GLN A 135 -15.41 -11.22 -17.22
N CYS A 136 -14.90 -10.37 -16.32
CA CYS A 136 -14.99 -10.50 -14.86
C CYS A 136 -15.58 -9.22 -14.25
N PRO A 137 -16.84 -8.84 -14.58
CA PRO A 137 -17.38 -7.51 -14.29
C PRO A 137 -17.38 -7.21 -12.79
N ASP A 138 -18.02 -8.05 -11.97
CA ASP A 138 -18.13 -7.86 -10.52
C ASP A 138 -16.78 -7.77 -9.80
N TYR A 139 -15.75 -8.43 -10.34
CA TYR A 139 -14.39 -8.33 -9.83
C TYR A 139 -13.71 -7.04 -10.28
N CYS A 140 -13.75 -6.72 -11.58
CA CYS A 140 -13.03 -5.59 -12.16
C CYS A 140 -13.64 -4.21 -11.90
N THR A 141 -14.97 -4.12 -11.77
CA THR A 141 -15.68 -2.86 -11.54
C THR A 141 -16.37 -2.82 -10.17
N GLY A 142 -16.45 -3.95 -9.46
CA GLY A 142 -17.26 -4.11 -8.26
C GLY A 142 -18.75 -4.19 -8.57
N ILE A 143 -19.53 -4.73 -7.64
CA ILE A 143 -21.01 -4.80 -7.74
C ILE A 143 -21.64 -3.42 -8.04
N ALA A 144 -21.02 -2.34 -7.55
CA ALA A 144 -21.48 -0.97 -7.76
C ALA A 144 -20.87 -0.25 -9.00
N GLY A 145 -20.02 -0.92 -9.80
CA GLY A 145 -19.38 -0.31 -10.98
C GLY A 145 -18.31 0.76 -10.69
N ASN A 146 -17.95 0.95 -9.41
CA ASN A 146 -17.13 2.05 -8.90
C ASN A 146 -15.62 1.80 -8.92
N PHE A 147 -15.13 0.67 -9.42
CA PHE A 147 -13.69 0.41 -9.57
C PHE A 147 -13.23 0.56 -11.01
N GLU A 148 -11.96 0.95 -11.16
CA GLU A 148 -11.21 0.94 -12.41
C GLU A 148 -9.79 0.42 -12.16
N THR A 149 -9.14 -0.04 -13.23
CA THR A 149 -7.77 -0.55 -13.16
C THR A 149 -6.79 0.58 -13.44
N GLN A 150 -5.86 0.83 -12.50
CA GLN A 150 -4.78 1.81 -12.64
C GLN A 150 -3.44 1.22 -12.18
N CYS A 151 -2.35 1.85 -12.62
CA CYS A 151 -1.00 1.59 -12.16
C CYS A 151 -0.67 2.46 -10.94
N VAL A 152 -0.62 1.85 -9.75
CA VAL A 152 -0.38 2.59 -8.49
C VAL A 152 0.85 2.03 -7.77
N SER A 153 1.91 2.83 -7.77
CA SER A 153 3.25 2.48 -7.25
C SER A 153 3.78 1.20 -7.92
N HIS A 154 3.90 1.26 -9.25
CA HIS A 154 4.40 0.18 -10.12
C HIS A 154 3.63 -1.14 -10.05
N GLN A 155 2.37 -1.09 -9.59
CA GLN A 155 1.50 -2.24 -9.46
C GLN A 155 0.09 -1.95 -9.97
N CYS A 156 -0.42 -2.82 -10.83
CA CYS A 156 -1.80 -2.84 -11.31
C CYS A 156 -2.75 -3.16 -10.16
N LYS A 157 -3.62 -2.21 -9.85
CA LYS A 157 -4.59 -2.30 -8.75
C LYS A 157 -5.96 -1.86 -9.23
N LEU A 158 -6.99 -2.41 -8.59
CA LEU A 158 -8.33 -1.87 -8.67
C LEU A 158 -8.42 -0.69 -7.70
N VAL A 159 -8.45 0.52 -8.25
CA VAL A 159 -8.72 1.73 -7.50
C VAL A 159 -10.20 2.05 -7.59
N LYS A 160 -10.74 2.76 -6.60
CA LYS A 160 -12.02 3.41 -6.79
C LYS A 160 -11.84 4.43 -7.91
N LYS A 161 -12.76 4.46 -8.86
CA LYS A 161 -12.90 5.57 -9.81
C LYS A 161 -12.89 6.85 -9.00
N ASN A 162 -11.95 7.73 -9.30
CA ASN A 162 -12.10 9.12 -8.93
C ASN A 162 -13.22 9.64 -9.82
N ASN A 163 -14.45 9.51 -9.32
CA ASN A 163 -15.61 10.12 -9.94
C ASN A 163 -15.29 11.61 -10.07
N THR A 164 -15.03 12.07 -11.29
CA THR A 164 -15.20 13.47 -11.68
C THR A 164 -16.70 13.85 -11.78
N GLU A 165 -17.56 13.07 -11.12
CA GLU A 165 -18.80 13.53 -10.48
C GLU A 165 -18.57 14.10 -9.06
N ASP A 166 -17.33 14.26 -8.60
CA ASP A 166 -16.97 15.27 -7.58
C ASP A 166 -17.06 16.69 -8.19
N ALA A 167 -18.24 16.99 -8.75
CA ALA A 167 -18.69 18.33 -9.07
C ALA A 167 -19.22 19.02 -7.80
N GLY A 168 -18.56 18.75 -6.66
CA GLY A 168 -19.01 19.12 -5.33
C GLY A 168 -20.34 18.48 -4.92
N PHE A 169 -20.88 19.00 -3.82
CA PHE A 169 -22.20 18.62 -3.33
C PHE A 169 -23.29 19.11 -4.29
N CYS A 170 -24.11 18.20 -4.80
CA CYS A 170 -25.08 18.48 -5.87
C CYS A 170 -26.51 18.75 -5.36
N GLY A 171 -26.69 18.94 -4.06
CA GLY A 171 -27.99 19.31 -3.48
C GLY A 171 -28.37 20.77 -3.77
N THR A 172 -29.67 21.06 -3.80
CA THR A 172 -30.21 22.37 -4.16
C THR A 172 -30.68 23.14 -2.93
N SER A 173 -30.64 24.47 -3.01
CA SER A 173 -31.23 25.35 -2.01
C SER A 173 -32.47 26.02 -2.60
N THR A 174 -33.56 26.16 -1.86
CA THR A 174 -34.71 26.99 -2.29
C THR A 174 -34.43 28.49 -2.12
N ASN A 175 -33.44 28.83 -1.29
CA ASN A 175 -33.17 30.17 -0.80
C ASN A 175 -34.36 30.79 -0.05
N GLY A 176 -35.24 29.96 0.51
CA GLY A 176 -36.39 30.41 1.30
C GLY A 176 -35.98 31.21 2.54
N PRO A 177 -36.84 32.14 3.03
CA PRO A 177 -36.48 33.08 4.08
C PRO A 177 -36.31 32.41 5.45
N CYS A 178 -35.34 32.88 6.23
CA CYS A 178 -35.06 32.41 7.59
C CYS A 178 -34.50 33.53 8.48
N SER A 179 -34.62 33.36 9.79
CA SER A 179 -34.01 34.27 10.79
C SER A 179 -32.78 33.67 11.47
N ASP A 180 -32.72 32.35 11.57
CA ASP A 180 -31.62 31.57 12.12
C ASP A 180 -31.63 30.15 11.52
N ASP A 181 -30.60 29.35 11.82
CA ASP A 181 -30.45 27.97 11.31
C ASP A 181 -31.65 27.06 11.61
N SER A 182 -32.37 27.31 12.72
CA SER A 182 -33.57 26.54 13.06
C SER A 182 -34.75 26.87 12.15
N GLY A 183 -34.71 27.97 11.39
CA GLY A 183 -35.66 28.28 10.33
C GLY A 183 -35.53 27.38 9.09
N CYS A 184 -34.40 26.67 8.95
CA CYS A 184 -34.10 25.83 7.79
C CYS A 184 -34.29 24.34 8.09
N ILE A 185 -34.62 23.56 7.05
CA ILE A 185 -34.75 22.10 7.09
C ILE A 185 -34.18 21.46 5.83
N ILE A 186 -33.73 20.21 6.00
CA ILE A 186 -33.33 19.35 4.89
C ILE A 186 -34.58 18.63 4.39
N GLY A 187 -35.00 18.95 3.16
CA GLY A 187 -36.12 18.38 2.44
C GLY A 187 -35.69 17.58 1.20
N GLY A 188 -36.67 17.28 0.34
CA GLY A 188 -36.52 16.33 -0.77
C GLY A 188 -36.49 14.88 -0.29
N CYS A 189 -36.94 13.96 -1.14
CA CYS A 189 -37.08 12.54 -0.77
C CYS A 189 -35.72 11.84 -0.50
N SER A 190 -34.63 12.37 -1.07
CA SER A 190 -33.26 11.87 -0.85
C SER A 190 -32.45 12.76 0.10
N GLY A 191 -33.09 13.74 0.75
CA GLY A 191 -32.44 14.71 1.64
C GLY A 191 -31.53 15.70 0.91
N GLN A 192 -31.83 15.99 -0.35
CA GLN A 192 -31.01 16.81 -1.25
C GLN A 192 -31.35 18.30 -1.26
N VAL A 193 -32.48 18.72 -0.66
CA VAL A 193 -32.95 20.11 -0.69
C VAL A 193 -32.68 20.79 0.65
N CYS A 194 -32.10 21.98 0.65
CA CYS A 194 -32.13 22.90 1.79
C CYS A 194 -33.27 23.89 1.56
N GLN A 195 -34.25 23.92 2.47
CA GLN A 195 -35.43 24.77 2.34
C GLN A 195 -35.82 25.43 3.66
N SER A 196 -36.62 26.50 3.59
CA SER A 196 -37.20 27.11 4.78
C SER A 196 -38.39 26.31 5.29
N LYS A 197 -38.62 26.37 6.60
CA LYS A 197 -39.83 25.87 7.27
C LYS A 197 -41.10 26.63 6.88
N SER A 198 -40.99 27.86 6.35
CA SER A 198 -42.15 28.63 5.89
C SER A 198 -42.61 28.27 4.48
N GLU A 199 -41.87 27.42 3.77
CA GLU A 199 -42.19 26.97 2.42
C GLU A 199 -42.97 25.65 2.41
N PRO A 200 -43.83 25.41 1.41
CA PRO A 200 -44.38 24.07 1.20
C PRO A 200 -43.25 23.05 0.93
N PRO A 201 -43.35 21.79 1.40
CA PRO A 201 -42.32 20.78 1.18
C PRO A 201 -41.99 20.56 -0.31
N VAL A 202 -40.71 20.66 -0.68
CA VAL A 202 -40.27 20.39 -2.05
C VAL A 202 -40.32 18.87 -2.30
N VAL A 203 -41.26 18.46 -3.14
CA VAL A 203 -41.38 17.06 -3.58
C VAL A 203 -40.39 16.80 -4.71
N THR A 204 -39.45 15.89 -4.49
CA THR A 204 -38.48 15.41 -5.48
C THR A 204 -38.73 13.94 -5.81
N THR A 205 -38.06 13.41 -6.82
CA THR A 205 -37.88 11.96 -6.94
C THR A 205 -37.11 11.41 -5.74
N CYS A 206 -37.33 10.13 -5.43
CA CYS A 206 -36.65 9.38 -4.36
C CYS A 206 -35.39 8.64 -4.85
N GLU A 207 -34.81 9.10 -5.96
CA GLU A 207 -33.58 8.55 -6.53
C GLU A 207 -32.37 9.11 -5.78
N TYR A 208 -31.68 8.27 -5.01
CA TYR A 208 -30.50 8.69 -4.26
C TYR A 208 -29.26 8.75 -5.15
N LYS A 209 -28.53 9.88 -5.09
CA LYS A 209 -27.23 10.08 -5.74
C LYS A 209 -26.13 10.25 -4.70
N SER A 210 -24.93 9.77 -5.01
CA SER A 210 -23.74 9.89 -4.15
C SER A 210 -23.43 11.35 -3.77
N CYS A 211 -23.62 12.29 -4.70
CA CYS A 211 -23.41 13.72 -4.47
C CYS A 211 -24.43 14.40 -3.52
N TYR A 212 -25.41 13.64 -2.99
CA TYR A 212 -26.30 14.09 -1.89
C TYR A 212 -25.75 13.74 -0.48
N ASP A 213 -24.56 13.14 -0.36
CA ASP A 213 -23.95 12.85 0.95
C ASP A 213 -23.41 14.11 1.64
N LYS A 214 -24.30 14.87 2.28
CA LYS A 214 -23.97 16.02 3.13
C LYS A 214 -22.93 15.76 4.24
N ILE A 215 -22.68 14.50 4.62
CA ILE A 215 -21.64 14.18 5.60
C ILE A 215 -20.29 14.05 4.89
N GLY A 216 -20.22 13.23 3.83
CA GLY A 216 -19.03 13.08 2.99
C GLY A 216 -18.54 14.40 2.39
N TYR A 217 -19.45 15.26 1.92
CA TYR A 217 -19.12 16.60 1.39
C TYR A 217 -18.96 17.68 2.47
N GLY A 218 -19.14 17.37 3.75
CA GLY A 218 -18.96 18.33 4.83
C GLY A 218 -19.93 19.51 4.84
N VAL A 219 -21.08 19.44 4.16
CA VAL A 219 -22.06 20.55 4.09
C VAL A 219 -23.19 20.43 5.13
N SER A 220 -23.88 21.54 5.34
CA SER A 220 -25.07 21.68 6.17
C SER A 220 -26.04 22.69 5.59
N CYS A 221 -27.34 22.45 5.74
CA CYS A 221 -28.38 23.44 5.46
C CYS A 221 -28.43 24.44 6.61
N ARG A 222 -28.19 25.73 6.35
CA ARG A 222 -28.07 26.81 7.33
C ARG A 222 -28.75 28.07 6.84
N CYS A 223 -29.00 29.00 7.75
CA CYS A 223 -29.51 30.33 7.42
C CYS A 223 -28.33 31.28 7.18
N VAL A 224 -28.18 31.75 5.94
CA VAL A 224 -27.11 32.67 5.54
C VAL A 224 -27.70 33.80 4.70
N ASP A 225 -27.39 35.04 5.07
CA ASP A 225 -27.99 36.26 4.51
C ASP A 225 -29.53 36.31 4.58
N ASN A 226 -30.12 35.65 5.59
CA ASN A 226 -31.57 35.41 5.76
C ASN A 226 -32.19 34.44 4.73
N GLU A 227 -31.38 33.65 4.01
CA GLU A 227 -31.83 32.60 3.09
C GLU A 227 -31.34 31.21 3.56
N CYS A 228 -32.19 30.19 3.42
CA CYS A 228 -31.81 28.81 3.66
C CYS A 228 -30.94 28.28 2.52
N ARG A 229 -29.65 28.06 2.80
CA ARG A 229 -28.65 27.63 1.82
C ARG A 229 -27.83 26.45 2.33
N TRP A 230 -27.42 25.56 1.42
CA TRP A 230 -26.34 24.62 1.67
C TRP A 230 -25.01 25.37 1.78
N VAL A 231 -24.31 25.19 2.89
CA VAL A 231 -22.98 25.77 3.13
C VAL A 231 -22.04 24.73 3.73
N MET A 232 -20.74 24.91 3.50
CA MET A 232 -19.71 24.12 4.17
C MET A 232 -19.84 24.27 5.69
N LYS A 233 -19.74 23.17 6.43
CA LYS A 233 -19.54 23.22 7.88
C LYS A 233 -18.16 23.81 8.12
N GLN A 234 -18.10 25.07 8.56
CA GLN A 234 -16.87 25.61 9.11
C GLN A 234 -16.43 24.74 10.30
N GLY A 235 -15.13 24.49 10.40
CA GLY A 235 -14.55 23.73 11.50
C GLY A 235 -14.73 24.44 12.84
N PRO A 236 -14.45 23.78 13.98
CA PRO A 236 -14.57 24.39 15.29
C PRO A 236 -13.50 25.47 15.47
N GLY A 237 -13.84 26.75 15.26
CA GLY A 237 -12.88 27.85 15.41
C GLY A 237 -13.25 29.21 14.83
N GLU A 238 -14.44 29.73 15.11
CA GLU A 238 -14.73 31.18 15.18
C GLU A 238 -15.59 31.47 16.43
#